data_AF-G0MJS7-F1
#
_entry.id   AF-G0MJS7-F1
#
_cell.length_a   1.000
_cell.length_b   1.000
_cell.length_c   1.000
_cell.angle_alpha   90.00
_cell.angle_beta   90.00
_cell.angle_gamma   90.00
#
_symmetry.space_group_name_H-M   'P 1'
#
loop_
_entity.id
_entity.type
_entity.pdbx_description
1 polymer ?
#
loop_
_entity_poly.entity_id
_entity_poly.type
_entity_poly.pdbx_seq_one_letter_code
_entity_poly.pdbx_strand_id
1 'polypeptide(L)'
;MVPIEETEKAGISSTNKTRNTETGCFVQTVQCMSKENDSDTYIQFNKGRKGLFAAVQQTIQLFCNEEGKWEFRHSKLTLTVNSLTCLST
;
A
#
# COMPACT_ATOMS: atom_id res chain seq x y z
N MET A 1 3.87 11.33 0.10
CA MET A 1 3.88 9.98 0.66
C MET A 1 2.44 9.67 0.98
N VAL A 2 1.95 8.49 0.61
CA VAL A 2 0.61 8.04 0.96
C VAL A 2 0.59 7.69 2.45
N PRO A 3 -0.30 8.29 3.26
CA PRO A 3 -0.45 7.97 4.66
C PRO A 3 -1.01 6.55 4.85
N ILE A 4 -0.49 5.84 5.86
CA ILE A 4 -1.08 4.61 6.37
C ILE A 4 -1.93 4.99 7.59
N GLU A 5 -3.24 4.80 7.48
CA GLU A 5 -4.19 5.04 8.57
C GLU A 5 -4.17 3.84 9.53
N GLU A 6 -4.09 4.11 10.83
CA GLU A 6 -4.18 3.08 11.86
C GLU A 6 -5.65 2.81 12.24
N THR A 7 -5.93 1.56 12.60
CA THR A 7 -7.26 1.11 13.06
C THR A 7 -7.07 0.04 14.14
N GLU A 8 -8.15 -0.32 14.85
CA GLU A 8 -8.10 -1.38 15.88
C GLU A 8 -7.63 -2.73 15.31
N LYS A 9 -7.90 -2.99 14.03
CA LYS A 9 -7.48 -4.19 13.30
C LYS A 9 -6.18 -3.99 12.51
N ALA A 10 -5.41 -2.94 12.79
CA ALA A 10 -4.20 -2.66 12.04
C ALA A 10 -3.17 -3.79 12.20
N GLY A 11 -2.61 -4.23 11.07
CA GLY A 11 -1.42 -5.08 11.03
C GLY A 11 -0.15 -4.29 11.29
N ILE A 12 1.01 -4.94 11.10
CA ILE A 12 2.31 -4.28 11.11
C ILE A 12 2.54 -3.66 9.74
N SER A 13 3.00 -2.41 9.70
CA SER A 13 3.28 -1.72 8.43
C SER A 13 4.65 -1.07 8.42
N SER A 14 5.30 -1.08 7.25
CA SER A 14 6.55 -0.37 7.00
C SER A 14 6.52 0.28 5.64
N THR A 15 7.11 1.46 5.54
CA THR A 15 7.14 2.25 4.31
C THR A 15 8.54 2.70 3.97
N ASN A 16 8.94 2.49 2.73
CA ASN A 16 10.17 3.05 2.19
C ASN A 16 9.86 3.88 0.95
N LYS A 17 10.41 5.10 0.87
CA LYS A 17 10.24 5.99 -0.27
C LYS A 17 11.58 6.18 -0.97
N THR A 18 11.66 5.79 -2.23
CA THR A 18 12.84 5.97 -3.08
C THR A 18 12.50 6.89 -4.25
N ARG A 19 13.51 7.58 -4.79
CA ARG A 19 13.36 8.32 -6.06
C ARG A 19 13.84 7.40 -7.19
N ASN A 20 12.99 7.15 -8.17
CA ASN A 20 13.39 6.52 -9.43
C ASN A 20 14.17 7.57 -10.24
N THR A 21 15.44 7.29 -10.50
CA THR A 21 16.36 8.20 -11.20
C THR A 21 16.09 8.30 -12.70
N GLU A 22 15.44 7.32 -13.30
CA GLU A 22 15.13 7.28 -14.74
C GLU A 22 13.89 8.11 -15.08
N THR A 23 12.86 8.02 -14.24
CA THR A 23 11.60 8.77 -14.43
C THR A 23 11.56 10.09 -13.67
N GLY A 24 12.51 10.29 -12.73
CA GLY A 24 12.50 11.42 -11.81
C GLY A 24 11.40 11.37 -10.74
N CYS A 25 10.50 10.37 -10.79
CA CYS A 25 9.38 10.22 -9.86
C CYS A 25 9.77 9.38 -8.63
N PHE A 26 9.04 9.55 -7.53
CA PHE A 26 9.15 8.72 -6.34
C PHE A 26 8.35 7.41 -6.45
N VAL A 27 8.91 6.37 -5.85
CA VAL A 27 8.25 5.09 -5.59
C VAL A 27 8.14 4.93 -4.08
N GLN A 28 6.98 4.52 -3.60
CA GLN A 28 6.74 4.19 -2.20
C GLN A 28 6.44 2.70 -2.10
N THR A 29 7.36 1.95 -1.50
CA THR A 29 7.17 0.54 -1.16
C THR A 29 6.48 0.46 0.19
N VAL A 30 5.36 -0.25 0.26
CA VAL A 30 4.61 -0.50 1.49
C VAL A 30 4.61 -1.99 1.76
N GLN A 31 5.11 -2.37 2.93
CA GLN A 31 5.02 -3.73 3.45
C GLN A 31 3.94 -3.74 4.54
N CYS A 32 2.94 -4.59 4.37
CA CYS A 32 1.94 -4.90 5.38
C CYS A 32 2.17 -6.35 5.83
N MET A 33 2.12 -6.60 7.12
CA MET A 33 2.25 -7.92 7.71
C MET A 33 1.18 -8.11 8.77
N SER A 34 0.72 -9.34 8.94
CA SER A 34 -0.26 -9.63 9.97
C SER A 34 0.39 -9.57 11.35
N LYS A 35 -0.41 -9.30 12.39
CA LYS A 35 0.08 -9.32 13.78
C LYS A 35 0.24 -10.74 14.30
N GLU A 36 -0.57 -11.68 13.82
CA GLU A 36 -0.51 -13.08 14.21
C GLU A 36 0.04 -13.92 13.05
N ASN A 37 0.88 -14.92 13.36
CA ASN A 37 1.63 -15.67 12.35
C ASN A 37 0.77 -16.45 11.34
N ASP A 38 -0.51 -16.69 11.66
CA ASP A 38 -1.45 -17.48 10.84
C ASP A 38 -2.68 -16.66 10.37
N SER A 39 -2.63 -15.34 10.49
CA SER A 39 -3.71 -14.46 10.04
C SER A 39 -3.38 -13.79 8.71
N ASP A 40 -4.42 -13.50 7.95
CA ASP A 40 -4.28 -12.90 6.64
C ASP A 40 -4.01 -11.40 6.77
N THR A 41 -3.45 -10.84 5.70
CA THR A 41 -3.31 -9.39 5.55
C THR A 41 -4.27 -8.88 4.51
N TYR A 42 -4.92 -7.76 4.82
CA TYR A 42 -5.72 -7.02 3.85
C TYR A 42 -5.23 -5.57 3.74
N ILE A 43 -4.79 -5.21 2.53
CA ILE A 43 -4.47 -3.82 2.20
C ILE A 43 -5.74 -3.15 1.71
N GLN A 44 -6.24 -2.20 2.48
CA GLN A 44 -7.38 -1.38 2.09
C GLN A 44 -6.91 -0.06 1.48
N PHE A 45 -7.40 0.29 0.29
CA PHE A 45 -7.15 1.59 -0.34
C PHE A 45 -8.32 2.53 -0.13
N ASN A 46 -8.03 3.81 0.10
CA ASN A 46 -9.01 4.90 0.11
C ASN A 46 -10.25 4.60 0.98
N LYS A 47 -10.03 4.10 2.21
CA LYS A 47 -11.09 3.78 3.19
C LYS A 47 -12.12 2.73 2.72
N GLY A 48 -11.68 1.75 1.93
CA GLY A 48 -12.50 0.56 1.62
C GLY A 48 -13.08 0.49 0.23
N ARG A 49 -12.74 1.43 -0.66
CA ARG A 49 -13.23 1.36 -2.05
C ARG A 49 -12.65 0.18 -2.83
N LYS A 50 -11.42 -0.23 -2.52
CA LYS A 50 -10.71 -1.38 -3.11
C LYS A 50 -9.69 -1.92 -2.11
N GLY A 51 -9.17 -3.13 -2.35
CA GLY A 51 -8.07 -3.67 -1.58
C GLY A 51 -7.48 -4.94 -2.16
N LEU A 52 -6.48 -5.48 -1.47
CA LEU A 52 -5.75 -6.69 -1.83
C LEU A 52 -5.64 -7.60 -0.62
N PHE A 53 -5.78 -8.90 -0.83
CA PHE A 53 -5.58 -9.93 0.18
C PHE A 53 -4.29 -10.70 -0.10
N ALA A 54 -3.55 -11.03 0.94
CA ALA A 54 -2.43 -11.97 0.89
C ALA A 54 -2.23 -12.69 2.23
N ALA A 55 -1.72 -13.91 2.16
CA ALA A 55 -1.39 -14.71 3.33
C ALA A 55 -0.19 -14.10 4.08
N VAL A 56 -0.41 -13.73 5.35
CA VAL A 56 0.59 -13.31 6.35
C VAL A 56 1.35 -12.01 6.05
N GLN A 57 1.85 -11.79 4.84
CA GLN A 57 2.61 -10.61 4.44
C GLN A 57 2.35 -10.22 3.00
N GLN A 58 2.28 -8.90 2.75
CA GLN A 58 2.18 -8.33 1.42
C GLN A 58 3.11 -7.13 1.25
N THR A 59 3.74 -7.03 0.09
CA THR A 59 4.48 -5.84 -0.33
C THR A 59 3.87 -5.27 -1.60
N ILE A 60 3.58 -3.96 -1.59
CA ILE A 60 3.11 -3.24 -2.78
C ILE A 60 4.02 -2.06 -3.08
N GLN A 61 3.97 -1.59 -4.33
CA GLN A 61 4.61 -0.36 -4.76
C GLN A 61 3.57 0.64 -5.24
N LEU A 62 3.72 1.88 -4.79
CA LEU A 62 2.96 3.03 -5.25
C LEU A 62 3.89 3.93 -6.04
N PHE A 63 3.44 4.39 -7.20
CA PHE A 63 4.22 5.21 -8.11
C PHE A 63 3.64 6.62 -8.11
N CYS A 64 4.46 7.66 -8.03
CA CYS A 64 3.91 8.97 -8.41
C CYS A 64 3.69 9.06 -9.92
N ASN A 65 2.68 9.81 -10.30
CA ASN A 65 2.44 10.21 -11.68
C ASN A 65 2.85 11.67 -11.92
N GLU A 66 2.72 12.13 -13.16
CA GLU A 66 3.11 13.48 -13.58
C GLU A 66 2.31 14.59 -12.87
N GLU A 67 1.11 14.29 -12.38
CA GLU A 67 0.27 15.21 -11.58
C GLU A 67 0.65 15.21 -10.09
N GLY A 68 1.68 14.45 -9.68
CA GLY A 68 2.10 14.32 -8.29
C GLY A 68 1.20 13.43 -7.43
N LYS A 69 0.25 12.70 -8.04
CA LYS A 69 -0.63 11.74 -7.36
C LYS A 69 0.04 10.38 -7.27
N TRP A 70 -0.34 9.58 -6.27
CA TRP A 70 0.17 8.23 -6.08
C TRP A 70 -0.76 7.19 -6.72
N GLU A 71 -0.18 6.22 -7.40
CA GLU A 71 -0.91 5.20 -8.14
C GLU A 71 -0.43 3.81 -7.73
N PHE A 72 -1.40 2.95 -7.41
CA PHE A 72 -1.21 1.51 -7.41
C PHE A 72 -1.46 0.99 -8.81
N ARG A 73 -0.52 0.18 -9.32
CA ARG A 73 -0.57 -0.40 -10.66
C ARG A 73 -0.47 -1.92 -10.54
N HIS A 74 -1.49 -2.64 -11.00
CA HIS A 74 -1.50 -4.10 -11.00
C HIS A 74 -2.24 -4.63 -12.23
N SER A 75 -1.50 -5.35 -13.09
CA SER A 75 -2.00 -5.82 -14.39
C SER A 75 -2.60 -4.67 -15.21
N LYS A 76 -3.93 -4.64 -15.43
CA LYS A 76 -4.65 -3.60 -16.16
C LYS A 76 -5.34 -2.58 -15.25
N LEU A 77 -5.16 -2.70 -13.93
CA LEU A 77 -5.75 -1.81 -12.94
C LEU A 77 -4.75 -0.73 -12.56
N THR A 78 -5.15 0.52 -12.77
CA THR A 78 -4.52 1.69 -12.15
C THR A 78 -5.50 2.31 -11.16
N LEU A 79 -5.05 2.54 -9.94
CA LEU A 79 -5.85 3.15 -8.87
C LEU A 79 -5.07 4.29 -8.24
N THR A 80 -5.64 5.50 -8.25
CA THR A 80 -5.11 6.60 -7.45
C THR A 80 -5.32 6.30 -5.96
N VAL A 81 -4.24 6.35 -5.18
CA VAL A 81 -4.23 6.03 -3.74
C VAL A 81 -3.95 7.29 -2.94
N ASN A 82 -4.91 7.68 -2.12
CA ASN A 82 -4.85 8.84 -1.23
C ASN A 82 -4.58 8.42 0.22
N SER A 83 -5.05 7.25 0.62
CA SER A 83 -4.76 6.63 1.92
C SER A 83 -4.73 5.11 1.80
N LEU A 84 -4.05 4.49 2.74
CA LEU A 84 -3.94 3.04 2.83
C LEU A 84 -4.17 2.59 4.27
N THR A 85 -4.71 1.40 4.48
CA THR A 85 -4.80 0.76 5.79
C THR A 85 -4.30 -0.67 5.64
N CYS A 86 -3.29 -1.06 6.43
CA CYS A 86 -2.88 -2.46 6.55
C CYS A 86 -3.72 -3.11 7.64
N LEU A 87 -4.60 -4.04 7.29
CA LEU A 87 -5.40 -4.81 8.24
C LEU A 87 -4.80 -6.20 8.45
N SER A 88 -4.89 -6.68 9.68
CA SER A 88 -4.69 -8.07 10.10
C SER A 88 -6.08 -8.69 10.27
N THR A 89 -6.35 -9.80 9.58
CA THR A 89 -7.70 -10.37 9.45
C THR A 89 -7.75 -11.85 9.79
#